data_AF-A0AAV5V6X1-F1
#
_entry.id   AF-A0AAV5V6X1-F1
#
_cell.length_a   1.000
_cell.length_b   1.000
_cell.length_c   1.000
_cell.angle_alpha   90.00
_cell.angle_beta   90.00
_cell.angle_gamma   90.00
#
_symmetry.space_group_name_H-M   'P 1'
#
loop_
_entity.id
_entity.type
_entity.pdbx_description
1 polymer ?
#
loop_
_entity_poly.entity_id
_entity_poly.type
_entity_poly.pdbx_seq_one_letter_code
_entity_poly.pdbx_strand_id
1 'polypeptide(L)' 'VIGGYTMSFLQNGKVYHIRINTKMIEDKKTYYFLEDFETGTLFELISHYIQMGLNTPHFKVFLRQSCPLPEQH' A
#
# COMPACT_ATOMS: atom_id res chain seq x y z
N VAL A 1 17.61 -7.48 8.84
CA VAL A 1 16.81 -7.71 7.61
C VAL A 1 15.96 -6.47 7.38
N ILE A 2 16.45 -5.57 6.54
CA ILE A 2 15.89 -4.23 6.31
C ILE A 2 15.24 -4.26 4.92
N GLY A 3 13.95 -3.92 4.80
CA GLY A 3 13.29 -3.87 3.48
C GLY A 3 11.79 -4.13 3.43
N GLY A 4 11.04 -3.73 4.46
CA GLY A 4 9.58 -3.74 4.42
C GLY A 4 9.05 -2.35 4.08
N TYR A 5 8.02 -2.27 3.23
CA TYR A 5 7.32 -1.02 2.98
C TYR A 5 6.09 -0.93 3.88
N THR A 6 5.76 0.27 4.32
CA THR A 6 4.53 0.56 5.07
C THR A 6 3.81 1.70 4.36
N MET A 7 2.51 1.53 4.12
CA MET A 7 1.66 2.60 3.64
C MET A 7 0.99 3.28 4.83
N SER A 8 1.14 4.59 4.91
CA SER A 8 0.47 5.44 5.90
C SER A 8 -0.61 6.25 5.21
N PHE A 9 -1.81 6.31 5.79
CA PHE A 9 -2.92 7.09 5.22
C PHE A 9 -3.79 7.70 6.32
N LEU A 10 -4.46 8.81 5.99
CA LEU A 10 -5.36 9.52 6.87
C LEU A 10 -6.81 9.09 6.61
N GLN A 11 -7.53 8.71 7.66
CA GLN A 11 -8.96 8.43 7.59
C GLN A 11 -9.64 8.94 8.88
N ASN A 12 -10.70 9.74 8.73
CA ASN A 12 -11.48 10.29 9.86
C ASN A 12 -10.59 10.98 10.92
N GLY A 13 -9.57 11.71 10.49
CA GLY A 13 -8.64 12.43 11.38
C GLY A 13 -7.62 11.55 12.10
N LYS A 14 -7.58 10.24 11.82
CA LYS A 14 -6.59 9.31 12.37
C LYS A 14 -5.67 8.78 11.27
N VAL A 15 -4.39 8.63 11.62
CA VAL A 15 -3.41 7.99 10.74
C VAL A 15 -3.45 6.49 10.96
N TYR A 16 -3.50 5.76 9.87
CA TYR A 16 -3.43 4.30 9.85
C TYR A 16 -2.19 3.87 9.09
N HIS A 17 -1.63 2.74 9.51
CA HIS A 17 -0.46 2.14 8.89
C HIS A 17 -0.81 0.72 8.47
N ILE A 18 -0.52 0.40 7.22
CA ILE A 18 -0.64 -0.96 6.71
C ILE A 18 0.70 -1.39 6.15
N ARG A 19 1.09 -2.61 6.53
CA ARG A 19 2.29 -3.24 6.00
C ARG A 19 2.06 -3.69 4.56
N ILE A 20 2.98 -3.33 3.68
CA ILE A 20 3.09 -3.94 2.36
C ILE A 20 3.96 -5.18 2.52
N ASN A 21 3.35 -6.33 2.27
CA ASN A 21 4.05 -7.60 2.29
C ASN A 21 4.81 -7.79 0.98
N THR A 22 5.83 -8.63 1.06
CA THR A 22 6.69 -8.93 -0.07
C THR A 22 6.95 -10.42 -0.08
N LYS A 23 6.84 -11.03 -1.26
CA LYS A 23 7.12 -12.45 -1.47
C LYS A 23 8.06 -12.61 -2.67
N MET A 24 8.87 -13.65 -2.64
CA MET A 24 9.66 -14.08 -3.80
C MET A 24 8.99 -15.33 -4.36
N ILE A 25 8.56 -15.28 -5.61
CA ILE A 25 7.98 -16.41 -6.36
C ILE A 25 8.79 -16.55 -7.64
N GLU A 26 9.43 -17.69 -7.87
CA GLU A 26 10.22 -17.96 -9.09
C GLU A 26 11.20 -16.81 -9.43
N ASP A 27 11.99 -16.38 -8.44
CA ASP A 27 12.92 -15.23 -8.52
C ASP A 27 12.28 -13.86 -8.82
N LYS A 28 10.95 -13.77 -8.86
CA LYS A 28 10.21 -12.50 -8.98
C LYS A 28 9.72 -12.02 -7.62
N LYS A 29 9.99 -10.76 -7.34
CA LYS A 29 9.51 -10.07 -6.13
C LYS A 29 8.09 -9.55 -6.36
N THR A 30 7.13 -10.02 -5.58
CA THR A 30 5.74 -9.52 -5.58
C THR A 30 5.43 -8.73 -4.32
N TYR A 31 4.51 -7.78 -4.43
CA TYR A 31 4.03 -6.89 -3.38
C TYR A 31 2.52 -7.01 -3.24
N TYR A 32 2.04 -7.03 -2.00
CA TYR A 32 0.62 -7.15 -1.69
C TYR A 32 0.27 -6.56 -0.32
N PHE A 33 -0.99 -6.17 -0.13
CA PHE A 33 -1.54 -5.81 1.17
C PHE A 33 -2.29 -6.99 1.79
N LEU A 34 -3.18 -7.57 1.01
CA LEU A 34 -3.98 -8.76 1.29
C LEU A 34 -3.60 -9.83 0.26
N GLU A 35 -3.80 -11.11 0.57
CA GLU A 35 -3.42 -12.22 -0.32
C GLU A 35 -4.27 -12.31 -1.61
N ASP A 36 -5.29 -11.45 -1.74
CA ASP A 36 -6.21 -11.42 -2.88
C ASP A 36 -5.64 -10.69 -4.11
N PHE A 37 -4.61 -9.87 -3.94
CA PHE A 37 -4.01 -9.09 -5.02
C PHE A 37 -2.48 -8.95 -4.84
N GLU A 38 -1.73 -9.60 -5.73
CA GLU A 38 -0.27 -9.52 -5.83
C GLU A 38 0.16 -8.84 -7.14
N THR A 39 1.22 -8.03 -7.08
CA THR A 39 1.80 -7.36 -8.25
C THR A 39 3.33 -7.27 -8.16
N GLY A 40 4.01 -7.13 -9.30
CA GLY A 40 5.46 -6.96 -9.37
C GLY A 40 5.99 -5.58 -8.94
N THR A 41 5.13 -4.56 -8.81
CA THR A 41 5.59 -3.20 -8.44
C THR A 41 4.71 -2.55 -7.37
N LEU A 42 5.33 -1.69 -6.54
CA LEU A 42 4.59 -0.86 -5.58
C LEU A 42 3.63 0.10 -6.28
N PHE A 43 3.99 0.60 -7.46
CA PHE A 43 3.17 1.55 -8.20
C PHE A 43 1.83 0.92 -8.61
N GLU A 44 1.85 -0.30 -9.16
CA GLU A 44 0.64 -1.04 -9.51
C GLU A 44 -0.21 -1.35 -8.28
N LEU A 45 0.44 -1.71 -7.15
CA LEU A 45 -0.25 -2.00 -5.90
C LEU A 45 -1.04 -0.78 -5.41
N ILE A 46 -0.37 0.37 -5.33
CA ILE A 46 -1.02 1.60 -4.89
C ILE A 46 -2.09 2.05 -5.88
N SER A 47 -1.82 1.99 -7.19
CA SER A 47 -2.77 2.38 -8.23
C SER A 47 -4.06 1.56 -8.19
N HIS A 48 -3.96 0.26 -7.96
CA HIS A 48 -5.12 -0.63 -7.80
C HIS A 48 -6.02 -0.17 -6.63
N TYR A 49 -5.44 0.07 -5.45
CA TYR A 49 -6.20 0.46 -4.26
C TYR A 49 -6.61 1.94 -4.22
N ILE A 50 -6.01 2.80 -5.07
CA ILE A 50 -6.55 4.14 -5.37
C ILE A 50 -7.91 4.02 -6.08
N GLN A 51 -8.00 3.13 -7.09
CA GLN A 51 -9.20 3.00 -7.91
C GLN A 51 -10.30 2.16 -7.25
N MET A 52 -9.94 1.00 -6.70
CA MET A 52 -10.91 0.03 -6.15
C MET A 52 -11.20 0.25 -4.66
N GLY A 53 -10.33 0.98 -3.96
CA GLY A 53 -10.39 1.16 -2.52
C GLY A 53 -9.91 -0.08 -1.75
N LEU A 54 -9.19 0.15 -0.66
CA LEU A 54 -8.76 -0.88 0.27
C LEU A 54 -9.90 -1.19 1.25
N ASN A 55 -10.49 -2.37 1.11
CA ASN A 55 -11.52 -2.89 2.01
C ASN A 55 -10.85 -3.79 3.04
N THR A 56 -10.78 -3.33 4.27
CA THR A 56 -10.41 -4.17 5.41
C THR A 56 -11.67 -4.44 6.27
N PRO A 57 -11.69 -5.48 7.10
CA PRO A 57 -12.81 -5.75 8.00
C PRO A 57 -13.18 -4.57 8.92
N HIS A 58 -12.23 -3.65 9.17
CA HIS A 58 -12.42 -2.50 10.04
C HIS A 58 -12.74 -1.20 9.30
N PHE A 59 -12.40 -1.08 8.01
CA PHE A 59 -12.64 0.15 7.24
C PHE A 59 -12.51 -0.05 5.72
N LYS A 60 -13.20 0.81 4.97
CA LYS A 60 -13.00 1.01 3.53
C LYS A 60 -12.30 2.34 3.29
N VAL A 61 -11.13 2.33 2.65
CA VAL A 61 -10.35 3.53 2.34
C VAL A 61 -10.12 3.62 0.85
N PHE A 62 -10.48 4.77 0.27
CA PHE A 62 -9.99 5.13 -1.07
C PHE A 62 -8.73 5.96 -0.88
N LEU A 63 -7.61 5.50 -1.44
CA LEU A 63 -6.39 6.29 -1.49
C LEU A 63 -6.65 7.41 -2.50
N ARG A 64 -6.99 8.62 -2.04
CA ARG A 64 -7.45 9.69 -2.94
C ARG A 64 -6.31 10.56 -3.44
N GLN A 65 -5.59 11.18 -2.50
CA GLN A 65 -4.58 12.18 -2.82
C GLN A 65 -3.22 11.70 -2.30
N SER A 66 -2.24 11.62 -3.19
CA SER A 66 -0.85 11.45 -2.79
C SER A 66 -0.42 12.67 -1.98
N CYS A 67 0.15 12.45 -0.80
CA CYS A 67 0.77 13.54 -0.05
C CYS A 67 2.01 14.00 -0.85
N PRO A 68 2.16 15.29 -1.17
CA PRO A 68 3.39 15.78 -1.80
C PRO A 68 4.56 15.49 -0.87
N LEU A 69 5.70 15.11 -1.45
CA LEU A 69 6.92 14.93 -0.67
C LEU A 69 7.21 16.28 0.03
N PRO A 70 7.33 16.32 1.37
CA PRO A 70 7.85 17.51 2.04
C PRO A 70 9.25 17.78 1.47
N GLU A 71 9.55 19.06 1.20
CA GLU A 71 10.70 19.52 0.42
C GLU A 71 11.97 18.72 0.70
N GLN A 72 12.65 18.27 -0.38
CA GLN A 72 13.99 17.71 -0.25
C GLN A 72 14.92 18.84 0.21
N HIS A 73 15.28 18.83 1.49
CA HIS A 73 16.35 19.68 2.05
C HIS A 73 17.73 19.27 1.52
#